data_AF-W0LLR8-F1
#
_entry.id   AF-W0LLR8-F1
#
_cell.length_a   1.000
_cell.length_b   1.000
_cell.length_c   1.000
_cell.angle_alpha   90.00
_cell.angle_beta   90.00
_cell.angle_gamma   90.00
#
_symmetry.space_group_name_H-M   'P 1'
#
loop_
_entity.id
_entity.type
_entity.pdbx_description
1 polymer ?
#
loop_
_entity_poly.entity_id
_entity_poly.type
_entity_poly.pdbx_seq_one_letter_code
_entity_poly.pdbx_strand_id
1 'polypeptide(L)'
;MLLRSSETDTDNNSNFLVKLSLGKYGVTRTYFHLVFALIFCIAVTFFSKFAQWNALGIAIAVFSYGVYITNVGLGLWRASRTIKQEILSFFTKVIAALSAVAGVMAIFNAINLLFTYL
;
A
#
# COMPACT_ATOMS: atom_id res chain seq x y z
N MET A 1 32.80 7.77 -20.33
CA MET A 1 32.25 8.30 -19.06
C MET A 1 30.94 9.06 -19.34
N LEU A 2 29.88 8.38 -19.80
CA LEU A 2 28.58 9.00 -20.15
C LEU A 2 27.39 8.03 -20.00
N LEU A 3 27.33 7.29 -18.89
CA LEU A 3 26.16 6.43 -18.55
C LEU A 3 25.57 6.72 -17.16
N ARG A 4 26.04 7.77 -16.47
CA ARG A 4 25.62 8.07 -15.08
C ARG A 4 24.44 9.05 -15.00
N SER A 5 24.03 9.67 -16.11
CA SER A 5 22.94 10.67 -16.12
C SER A 5 21.55 10.08 -16.37
N SER A 6 21.39 8.93 -17.02
CA SER A 6 20.06 8.38 -17.30
C SER A 6 19.43 7.64 -16.11
N GLU A 7 20.24 7.13 -15.18
CA GLU A 7 19.78 6.44 -13.96
C GLU A 7 19.24 7.42 -12.91
N THR A 8 19.73 8.65 -12.90
CA THR A 8 19.35 9.68 -11.91
C THR A 8 18.05 10.40 -12.27
N ASP A 9 17.74 10.56 -13.55
CA ASP A 9 16.51 11.25 -13.99
C ASP A 9 15.24 10.38 -13.84
N THR A 10 15.36 9.06 -13.97
CA THR A 10 14.22 8.13 -13.77
C THR A 10 13.84 7.93 -12.30
N ASP A 11 14.81 8.10 -11.39
CA ASP A 11 14.57 8.03 -9.95
C ASP A 11 13.92 9.29 -9.39
N ASN A 12 14.06 10.45 -10.03
CA ASN A 12 13.42 11.68 -9.54
C ASN A 12 11.95 11.81 -9.99
N ASN A 13 11.60 11.27 -11.15
CA ASN A 13 10.27 11.45 -11.77
C ASN A 13 9.29 10.26 -11.60
N SER A 14 9.68 9.20 -10.90
CA SER A 14 8.81 8.04 -10.69
C SER A 14 7.77 8.29 -9.59
N ASN A 15 6.50 8.03 -9.91
CA ASN A 15 5.35 8.12 -9.01
C ASN A 15 5.66 7.42 -7.66
N PHE A 16 5.36 8.08 -6.54
CA PHE A 16 5.71 7.59 -5.21
C PHE A 16 5.15 6.20 -4.91
N LEU A 17 3.97 5.85 -5.45
CA LEU A 17 3.37 4.51 -5.33
C LEU A 17 4.21 3.43 -6.02
N VAL A 18 4.80 3.76 -7.16
CA VAL A 18 5.70 2.84 -7.88
C VAL A 18 6.98 2.66 -7.07
N LYS A 19 7.57 3.74 -6.54
CA LYS A 19 8.73 3.62 -5.65
C LYS A 19 8.43 2.75 -4.41
N LEU A 20 7.22 2.89 -3.86
CA LEU A 20 6.75 2.10 -2.73
C LEU A 20 6.64 0.62 -3.08
N SER A 21 5.95 0.28 -4.16
CA SER A 21 5.76 -1.12 -4.58
C SER A 21 7.03 -1.82 -5.02
N LEU A 22 8.01 -1.05 -5.52
CA LEU A 22 9.34 -1.54 -5.85
C LEU A 22 10.21 -1.77 -4.60
N GLY A 23 9.79 -1.32 -3.41
CA GLY A 23 10.56 -1.45 -2.17
C GLY A 23 11.72 -0.47 -2.05
N LYS A 24 11.76 0.59 -2.89
CA LYS A 24 12.87 1.57 -2.93
C LYS A 24 12.97 2.42 -1.65
N TYR A 25 11.93 2.47 -0.83
CA TYR A 25 11.94 3.17 0.46
C TYR A 25 12.62 2.38 1.59
N GLY A 26 12.95 1.10 1.38
CA GLY A 26 13.50 0.23 2.42
C GLY A 26 12.47 -0.20 3.48
N VAL A 27 12.87 -1.08 4.39
CA VAL A 27 11.97 -1.76 5.33
C VAL A 27 11.27 -0.76 6.26
N THR A 28 12.05 0.04 7.01
CA THR A 28 11.53 0.97 8.02
C THR A 28 10.51 1.94 7.47
N ARG A 29 10.83 2.62 6.36
CA ARG A 29 9.92 3.62 5.77
C ARG A 29 8.68 2.96 5.16
N THR A 30 8.80 1.76 4.59
CA THR A 30 7.63 1.01 4.11
C THR A 30 6.73 0.57 5.27
N TYR A 31 7.28 0.22 6.43
CA TYR A 31 6.49 0.00 7.65
C TYR A 31 5.77 1.26 8.14
N PHE A 32 6.39 2.44 8.05
CA PHE A 32 5.69 3.70 8.32
C PHE A 32 4.50 3.88 7.38
N HIS A 33 4.65 3.59 6.08
CA HIS A 33 3.53 3.62 5.14
C HIS A 33 2.41 2.64 5.51
N LEU A 34 2.76 1.45 6.04
CA LEU A 34 1.78 0.50 6.58
C LEU A 34 1.01 1.08 7.78
N VAL A 35 1.72 1.70 8.74
CA VAL A 35 1.08 2.34 9.90
C VAL A 35 0.14 3.46 9.46
N PHE A 36 0.56 4.32 8.52
CA PHE A 36 -0.32 5.35 7.96
C PHE A 36 -1.54 4.75 7.28
N ALA A 37 -1.39 3.63 6.57
CA ALA A 37 -2.52 2.94 5.94
C ALA A 37 -3.52 2.43 6.99
N LEU A 38 -3.04 1.87 8.10
CA LEU A 38 -3.89 1.41 9.20
C LEU A 38 -4.62 2.56 9.88
N ILE A 39 -3.94 3.68 10.15
CA ILE A 39 -4.56 4.89 10.72
C ILE A 39 -5.65 5.42 9.78
N PHE A 40 -5.37 5.48 8.47
CA PHE A 40 -6.34 5.91 7.48
C PHE A 40 -7.56 4.98 7.44
N CYS A 41 -7.35 3.67 7.49
CA CYS A 41 -8.43 2.69 7.55
C CYS A 41 -9.34 2.92 8.76
N ILE A 42 -8.75 3.07 9.95
CA ILE A 42 -9.48 3.38 11.20
C ILE A 42 -10.26 4.68 11.04
N ALA A 43 -9.65 5.73 10.48
CA ALA A 43 -10.31 7.00 10.26
C ALA A 43 -11.51 6.87 9.31
N VAL A 44 -11.37 6.19 8.16
CA VAL A 44 -12.48 5.99 7.21
C VAL A 44 -13.61 5.17 7.87
N THR A 45 -13.29 4.10 8.60
CA THR A 45 -14.29 3.29 9.30
C THR A 45 -15.02 4.09 10.39
N PHE A 46 -14.31 4.95 11.13
CA PHE A 46 -14.90 5.78 12.17
C PHE A 46 -15.76 6.90 11.56
N PHE A 47 -15.17 7.73 10.68
CA PHE A 47 -15.82 8.90 10.11
C PHE A 47 -16.93 8.57 9.12
N SER A 48 -16.90 7.43 8.43
CA SER A 48 -18.02 7.02 7.55
C SER A 48 -19.35 6.96 8.29
N LYS A 49 -19.35 6.62 9.59
CA LYS A 49 -20.55 6.60 10.43
C LYS A 49 -21.05 8.00 10.83
N PHE A 50 -20.16 8.97 11.00
CA PHE A 50 -20.51 10.30 11.49
C PHE A 50 -20.78 11.30 10.36
N ALA A 51 -20.07 11.18 9.25
CA ALA A 51 -20.11 12.14 8.16
C ALA A 51 -21.14 11.80 7.06
N GLN A 52 -22.04 10.83 7.32
CA GLN A 52 -23.08 10.37 6.40
C GLN A 52 -22.58 10.15 4.97
N TRP A 53 -21.45 9.46 4.83
CA TRP A 53 -20.88 9.20 3.51
C TRP A 53 -21.84 8.35 2.69
N ASN A 54 -22.04 8.74 1.43
CA ASN A 54 -22.76 7.89 0.49
C ASN A 54 -21.92 6.64 0.16
N ALA A 55 -22.57 5.57 -0.30
CA ALA A 55 -21.91 4.30 -0.61
C ALA A 55 -20.76 4.47 -1.63
N LEU A 56 -20.91 5.42 -2.57
CA LEU A 56 -19.89 5.75 -3.56
C LEU A 56 -18.63 6.36 -2.93
N GLY A 57 -18.77 7.30 -1.99
CA GLY A 57 -17.64 7.89 -1.27
C GLY A 57 -16.90 6.85 -0.43
N ILE A 58 -17.65 5.96 0.23
CA ILE A 58 -17.07 4.83 0.97
C ILE A 58 -16.31 3.92 0.01
N ALA A 59 -16.90 3.54 -1.12
CA ALA A 59 -16.25 2.68 -2.12
C ALA A 59 -14.95 3.28 -2.66
N ILE A 60 -14.94 4.58 -3.01
CA ILE A 60 -13.74 5.26 -3.52
C ILE A 60 -12.63 5.27 -2.47
N ALA A 61 -12.95 5.56 -1.21
CA ALA A 61 -11.96 5.54 -0.14
C ALA A 61 -11.43 4.11 0.11
N VAL A 62 -12.32 3.11 0.08
CA VAL A 62 -11.95 1.70 0.25
C VAL A 62 -11.04 1.23 -0.88
N PHE A 63 -11.40 1.55 -2.12
CA PHE A 63 -10.61 1.23 -3.30
C PHE A 63 -9.23 1.90 -3.26
N SER A 64 -9.19 3.20 -2.97
CA SER A 64 -7.97 3.99 -2.93
C SER A 64 -6.99 3.48 -1.88
N TYR A 65 -7.48 3.16 -0.68
CA TYR A 65 -6.62 2.56 0.35
C TYR A 65 -6.23 1.12 -0.02
N GLY A 66 -7.12 0.34 -0.63
CA GLY A 66 -6.84 -1.03 -1.05
C GLY A 66 -5.66 -1.10 -2.02
N VAL A 67 -5.64 -0.19 -3.00
CA VAL A 67 -4.48 0.01 -3.90
C VAL A 67 -3.23 0.37 -3.08
N TYR A 68 -3.33 1.32 -2.16
CA TYR A 68 -2.19 1.75 -1.35
C TYR A 68 -1.59 0.62 -0.49
N ILE A 69 -2.43 -0.10 0.27
CA ILE A 69 -2.01 -1.24 1.12
C ILE A 69 -1.39 -2.36 0.27
N THR A 70 -1.94 -2.62 -0.92
CA THR A 70 -1.37 -3.60 -1.85
C THR A 70 0.06 -3.22 -2.23
N ASN A 71 0.29 -1.95 -2.57
CA ASN A 71 1.62 -1.46 -2.92
C ASN A 71 2.59 -1.49 -1.71
N VAL A 72 2.11 -1.21 -0.48
CA VAL A 72 2.88 -1.39 0.75
C VAL A 72 3.30 -2.85 0.93
N GLY A 73 2.37 -3.80 0.75
CA GLY A 73 2.66 -5.23 0.84
C GLY A 73 3.72 -5.68 -0.16
N LEU A 74 3.60 -5.28 -1.42
CA LEU A 74 4.61 -5.54 -2.45
C LEU A 74 5.97 -4.92 -2.12
N GLY A 75 5.96 -3.69 -1.58
CA GLY A 75 7.15 -3.00 -1.12
C GLY A 75 7.87 -3.75 0.00
N LEU A 76 7.14 -4.17 1.03
CA LEU A 76 7.66 -4.94 2.15
C LEU A 76 8.21 -6.29 1.70
N TRP A 77 7.54 -6.97 0.76
CA TRP A 77 8.01 -8.24 0.20
C TRP A 77 9.37 -8.12 -0.49
N ARG A 78 9.60 -7.01 -1.20
CA ARG A 78 10.87 -6.74 -1.85
C ARG A 78 11.92 -6.31 -0.83
N ALA A 79 11.55 -5.42 0.09
CA ALA A 79 12.44 -4.93 1.14
C ALA A 79 12.87 -6.06 2.10
N SER A 80 12.03 -7.07 2.35
CA SER A 80 12.38 -8.19 3.23
C SER A 80 13.58 -9.00 2.74
N ARG A 81 13.88 -8.95 1.43
CA ARG A 81 15.01 -9.65 0.82
C ARG A 81 16.36 -9.03 1.16
N THR A 82 16.39 -7.79 1.63
CA THR A 82 17.62 -7.10 2.05
C THR A 82 17.91 -7.27 3.55
N ILE A 83 16.99 -7.88 4.31
CA ILE A 83 17.14 -8.15 5.74
C ILE A 83 18.06 -9.37 5.93
N LYS A 84 19.17 -9.18 6.65
CA LYS A 84 20.13 -10.26 6.94
C LYS A 84 19.65 -11.25 7.99
N GLN A 85 18.82 -10.81 8.94
CA GLN A 85 18.27 -11.69 9.99
C GLN A 85 17.08 -12.49 9.44
N GLU A 86 17.22 -13.81 9.40
CA GLU A 86 16.21 -14.71 8.80
C GLU A 86 14.84 -14.60 9.45
N ILE A 87 14.79 -14.54 10.79
CA ILE A 87 13.54 -14.44 11.56
C ILE A 87 12.79 -13.15 11.19
N LEU A 88 13.48 -12.00 11.20
CA LEU A 88 12.88 -10.72 10.80
C LEU A 88 12.46 -10.71 9.33
N SER A 89 13.26 -11.32 8.45
CA SER A 89 12.91 -11.46 7.03
C SER A 89 11.62 -12.27 6.87
N PHE A 90 11.48 -13.39 7.59
CA PHE A 90 10.28 -14.22 7.58
C PHE A 90 9.05 -13.46 8.06
N PHE A 91 9.10 -12.80 9.22
CA PHE A 91 7.98 -12.00 9.72
C PHE A 91 7.61 -10.87 8.75
N THR A 92 8.60 -10.21 8.16
CA THR A 92 8.35 -9.15 7.16
C THR A 92 7.65 -9.70 5.92
N LYS A 93 8.03 -10.89 5.44
CA LYS A 93 7.35 -11.57 4.32
C LYS A 93 5.91 -11.94 4.65
N VAL A 94 5.65 -12.42 5.86
CA VAL A 94 4.29 -12.73 6.33
C VAL A 94 3.44 -11.47 6.36
N ILE A 95 3.93 -10.39 6.97
CA ILE A 95 3.23 -9.09 7.03
C ILE A 95 3.00 -8.54 5.62
N ALA A 96 3.99 -8.66 4.74
CA ALA A 96 3.88 -8.26 3.34
C ALA A 96 2.76 -9.01 2.60
N ALA A 97 2.70 -10.34 2.75
CA ALA A 97 1.67 -11.17 2.14
C ALA A 97 0.27 -10.82 2.69
N LEU A 98 0.13 -10.72 4.01
CA LEU A 98 -1.14 -10.32 4.65
C LEU A 98 -1.60 -8.94 4.19
N SER A 99 -0.68 -7.98 4.10
CA SER A 99 -0.98 -6.63 3.60
C SER A 99 -1.44 -6.68 2.15
N ALA A 100 -0.71 -7.38 1.27
CA ALA A 100 -1.07 -7.49 -0.14
C ALA A 100 -2.46 -8.14 -0.33
N VAL A 101 -2.74 -9.23 0.38
CA VAL A 101 -4.05 -9.91 0.32
C VAL A 101 -5.16 -9.01 0.85
N ALA A 102 -4.95 -8.35 2.00
CA ALA A 102 -5.93 -7.43 2.56
C ALA A 102 -6.25 -6.26 1.62
N GLY A 103 -5.23 -5.69 0.98
CA GLY A 103 -5.40 -4.62 -0.01
C GLY A 103 -6.18 -5.08 -1.24
N VAL A 104 -5.87 -6.26 -1.78
CA VAL A 104 -6.60 -6.84 -2.93
C VAL A 104 -8.05 -7.14 -2.57
N MET A 105 -8.31 -7.73 -1.39
CA MET A 105 -9.67 -7.98 -0.91
C MET A 105 -10.47 -6.67 -0.73
N ALA A 106 -9.83 -5.61 -0.23
CA ALA A 106 -10.46 -4.30 -0.13
C ALA A 106 -10.87 -3.74 -1.49
N ILE A 107 -10.03 -3.90 -2.52
CA ILE A 107 -10.34 -3.50 -3.90
C ILE A 107 -11.60 -4.24 -4.41
N PHE A 108 -11.65 -5.56 -4.27
CA PHE A 108 -12.82 -6.34 -4.70
C PHE A 108 -14.08 -5.97 -3.92
N ASN A 109 -13.98 -5.75 -2.60
CA ASN A 109 -15.11 -5.32 -1.79
C ASN A 109 -15.61 -3.93 -2.20
N ALA A 110 -14.71 -2.99 -2.53
CA ALA A 110 -15.09 -1.68 -3.04
C ALA A 110 -15.81 -1.78 -4.39
N ILE A 111 -15.31 -2.62 -5.30
CA ILE A 111 -15.93 -2.86 -6.61
C ILE A 111 -17.34 -3.47 -6.42
N ASN A 112 -17.48 -4.47 -5.56
CA ASN A 112 -18.78 -5.07 -5.25
C ASN A 112 -19.74 -4.04 -4.64
N LEU A 113 -19.24 -3.16 -3.77
CA LEU A 113 -20.04 -2.07 -3.21
C LEU A 113 -20.50 -1.10 -4.32
N LEU A 114 -19.66 -0.76 -5.29
CA LEU A 114 -20.08 0.06 -6.42
C LEU A 114 -21.21 -0.59 -7.23
N PHE A 115 -21.08 -1.87 -7.57
CA PHE A 115 -22.10 -2.58 -8.34
C PHE A 115 -23.40 -2.84 -7.57
N THR A 116 -23.36 -2.88 -6.25
CA THR A 116 -24.57 -3.07 -5.44
C THR A 116 -25.41 -1.79 -5.34
N TYR A 117 -24.79 -0.62 -5.52
CA TYR A 117 -25.42 0.70 -5.31
C TYR A 117 -25.53 1.54 -6.60
N LEU A 118 -25.19 0.97 -7.75
CA LEU A 118 -25.45 1.49 -9.10
C LEU A 118 -26.61 0.71 -9.74
#